data_AF-A0A524AKW9-F1
#
_entry.id   AF-A0A524AKW9-F1
#
_cell.length_a   1.000
_cell.length_b   1.000
_cell.length_c   1.000
_cell.angle_alpha   90.00
_cell.angle_beta   90.00
_cell.angle_gamma   90.00
#
_symmetry.space_group_name_H-M   'P 1'
#
loop_
_entity.id
_entity.type
_entity.pdbx_description
1 polymer ?
#
loop_
_entity_poly.entity_id
_entity_poly.type
_entity_poly.pdbx_seq_one_letter_code
_entity_poly.pdbx_strand_id
1 'polypeptide(L)'
;MTDWTQKTEALNRLIRPLTFPIAVKLVESVDEFPEKTRRPSRDMGFKTNLCVGMTMARKYGWTVGITADDNACLIAAYTFGWSEPESETKKALTDFMIVMKYAANENAA
;
A
#
# COMPACT_ATOMS: atom_id res chain seq x y z
N MET A 1 -3.03 23.56 -11.54
CA MET A 1 -3.17 22.40 -10.62
C MET A 1 -4.05 21.38 -11.30
N THR A 2 -3.66 20.11 -11.32
CA THR A 2 -4.38 19.07 -12.07
C THR A 2 -5.69 18.70 -11.37
N ASP A 3 -6.82 18.77 -12.08
CA ASP A 3 -8.10 18.26 -11.57
C ASP A 3 -8.13 16.72 -11.70
N TRP A 4 -7.89 16.05 -10.58
CA TRP A 4 -7.87 14.58 -10.50
C TRP A 4 -9.27 13.96 -10.65
N THR A 5 -10.33 14.68 -10.27
CA THR A 5 -11.71 14.22 -10.40
C THR A 5 -12.07 14.15 -11.87
N GLN A 6 -11.85 15.24 -12.61
CA GLN A 6 -12.10 15.29 -14.05
C GLN A 6 -11.31 14.20 -14.82
N LYS A 7 -10.05 13.96 -14.47
CA LYS A 7 -9.24 12.91 -15.10
C LYS A 7 -9.79 11.51 -14.81
N THR A 8 -10.22 11.27 -13.58
CA THR A 8 -10.81 9.98 -13.19
C THR A 8 -12.13 9.72 -13.91
N GLU A 9 -12.98 10.75 -14.06
CA GLU A 9 -14.20 10.67 -14.86
C GLU A 9 -13.90 10.36 -16.33
N ALA A 10 -12.89 11.01 -16.91
CA ALA A 10 -12.47 10.74 -18.28
C ALA A 10 -11.97 9.30 -18.46
N LEU A 11 -11.14 8.79 -17.54
CA LEU A 11 -10.65 7.41 -17.56
C LEU A 11 -11.81 6.41 -17.46
N ASN A 12 -12.74 6.64 -16.53
CA ASN A 12 -13.91 5.77 -16.36
C ASN A 12 -14.80 5.76 -17.61
N ARG A 13 -15.01 6.92 -18.24
CA ARG A 13 -15.85 7.05 -19.45
C ARG A 13 -15.21 6.44 -20.70
N LEU A 14 -13.92 6.68 -20.91
CA LEU A 14 -13.22 6.34 -22.15
C LEU A 14 -12.71 4.89 -22.14
N ILE A 15 -12.16 4.43 -21.02
CA ILE A 15 -11.50 3.11 -20.92
C ILE A 15 -12.43 2.07 -20.28
N ARG A 16 -13.40 2.51 -19.47
CA ARG A 16 -14.31 1.62 -18.69
C ARG A 16 -13.52 0.53 -17.93
N PRO A 17 -12.56 0.93 -17.08
CA PRO A 17 -11.72 -0.01 -16.37
C PRO A 17 -12.58 -0.90 -15.45
N LEU A 18 -12.15 -2.13 -15.23
CA LEU A 18 -12.84 -3.10 -14.36
C LEU A 18 -12.97 -2.62 -12.90
N THR A 19 -12.13 -1.68 -12.48
CA THR A 19 -12.08 -1.15 -11.12
C THR A 19 -11.78 0.34 -11.17
N PHE A 20 -12.10 1.07 -10.09
CA PHE A 20 -11.84 2.50 -10.02
C PHE A 20 -10.34 2.83 -10.15
N PRO A 21 -9.96 3.82 -10.99
CA PRO A 21 -8.65 4.46 -10.89
C PRO A 21 -8.49 5.08 -9.51
N ILE A 22 -7.29 4.99 -8.95
CA ILE A 22 -6.97 5.55 -7.63
C ILE A 22 -5.76 6.48 -7.73
N ALA A 23 -5.71 7.47 -6.85
CA ALA A 23 -4.53 8.26 -6.58
C ALA A 23 -3.92 7.83 -5.23
N VAL A 24 -2.61 8.01 -5.08
CA VAL A 24 -1.88 7.73 -3.84
C VAL A 24 -1.23 9.02 -3.37
N LYS A 25 -1.41 9.36 -2.11
CA LYS A 25 -0.71 10.45 -1.42
C LYS A 25 0.07 9.84 -0.26
N LEU A 26 1.38 10.13 -0.19
CA LEU A 26 2.16 9.89 1.01
C LEU A 26 1.92 11.05 1.99
N VAL A 27 1.75 10.71 3.26
CA VAL A 27 1.48 11.66 4.34
C VAL A 27 2.50 11.45 5.46
N GLU A 28 2.78 12.51 6.21
CA GLU A 28 3.72 12.47 7.34
C GLU A 28 3.04 11.97 8.62
N SER A 29 1.74 12.21 8.77
CA SER A 29 0.97 11.79 9.94
C SER A 29 -0.44 11.31 9.59
N VAL A 30 -1.05 10.58 10.53
CA VAL A 30 -2.44 10.11 10.41
C VAL A 30 -3.46 11.24 10.39
N ASP A 31 -3.09 12.43 10.88
CA ASP A 31 -3.95 13.61 10.93
C ASP A 31 -4.17 14.24 9.55
N GLU A 32 -3.32 13.91 8.58
CA GLU A 32 -3.51 14.31 7.18
C GLU A 32 -4.50 13.42 6.43
N PHE A 33 -4.96 12.32 7.03
CA PHE A 33 -5.95 11.47 6.37
C PHE A 33 -7.27 12.22 6.22
N PRO A 34 -7.90 12.18 5.02
CA PRO A 34 -9.23 12.74 4.84
C PRO A 34 -10.24 12.10 5.80
N GLU A 35 -11.32 12.83 6.08
CA GLU A 35 -12.44 12.28 6.84
C GLU A 35 -12.93 10.97 6.21
N LYS A 36 -13.35 10.02 7.07
CA LYS A 36 -13.86 8.69 6.67
C LYS A 36 -12.82 7.78 5.99
N THR A 37 -11.53 8.09 6.11
CA THR A 37 -10.45 7.16 5.75
C THR A 37 -10.54 5.89 6.58
N ARG A 38 -10.63 4.74 5.91
CA ARG A 38 -10.67 3.42 6.54
C ARG A 38 -9.25 2.91 6.74
N ARG A 39 -8.94 2.43 7.94
CA ARG A 39 -7.69 1.74 8.23
C ARG A 39 -7.93 0.27 8.58
N PRO A 40 -7.23 -0.69 7.96
CA PRO A 40 -7.41 -2.12 8.21
C PRO A 40 -7.32 -2.52 9.68
N SER A 41 -6.28 -2.08 10.39
CA SER A 41 -6.07 -2.49 11.79
C SER A 41 -7.10 -1.84 12.70
N ARG A 42 -7.30 -0.52 12.56
CA ARG A 42 -8.22 0.27 13.40
C ARG A 42 -9.70 -0.10 13.21
N ASP A 43 -10.15 -0.24 11.96
CA ASP A 43 -11.59 -0.32 11.63
C ASP A 43 -12.05 -1.75 11.30
N MET A 44 -11.12 -2.67 11.00
CA MET A 44 -11.45 -4.03 10.56
C MET A 44 -10.79 -5.12 11.42
N GLY A 45 -9.86 -4.75 12.30
CA GLY A 45 -9.23 -5.68 13.24
C GLY A 45 -8.15 -6.60 12.64
N PHE A 46 -7.58 -6.26 11.48
CA PHE A 46 -6.50 -7.04 10.87
C PHE A 46 -5.41 -6.18 10.22
N LYS A 47 -4.19 -6.70 10.19
CA LYS A 47 -3.09 -6.13 9.38
C LYS A 47 -3.15 -6.67 7.96
N THR A 48 -2.86 -5.83 6.99
CA THR A 48 -2.94 -6.15 5.56
C THR A 48 -1.64 -5.81 4.83
N ASN A 49 -1.55 -6.22 3.57
CA ASN A 49 -0.47 -5.80 2.68
C ASN A 49 -0.90 -4.56 1.89
N LEU A 50 0.03 -3.68 1.51
CA LEU A 50 -0.28 -2.50 0.69
C LEU A 50 -1.04 -2.84 -0.60
N CYS A 51 -0.69 -3.94 -1.27
CA CYS A 51 -1.38 -4.39 -2.48
C CYS A 51 -2.85 -4.76 -2.24
N VAL A 52 -3.17 -5.31 -1.06
CA VAL A 52 -4.55 -5.60 -0.66
C VAL A 52 -5.26 -4.30 -0.32
N GLY A 53 -4.61 -3.38 0.40
CA GLY A 53 -5.14 -2.03 0.67
C GLY A 53 -5.50 -1.26 -0.61
N MET A 54 -4.61 -1.25 -1.61
CA MET A 54 -4.87 -0.68 -2.94
C MET A 54 -6.03 -1.38 -3.64
N THR A 55 -6.14 -2.70 -3.50
CA THR A 55 -7.25 -3.48 -4.07
C THR A 55 -8.59 -3.08 -3.43
N MET A 56 -8.63 -2.88 -2.11
CA MET A 56 -9.83 -2.40 -1.42
C MET A 56 -10.27 -1.03 -1.98
N ALA A 57 -9.32 -0.09 -2.14
CA ALA A 57 -9.61 1.23 -2.69
C ALA A 57 -10.18 1.12 -4.13
N ARG A 58 -9.52 0.32 -4.99
CA ARG A 58 -9.94 0.11 -6.39
C ARG A 58 -11.29 -0.57 -6.54
N LYS A 59 -11.64 -1.52 -5.65
CA LYS A 59 -12.89 -2.30 -5.76
C LYS A 59 -14.06 -1.64 -5.04
N TYR A 60 -13.84 -1.05 -3.87
CA TYR A 60 -14.92 -0.52 -3.05
C TYR A 60 -15.10 0.99 -3.17
N GLY A 61 -14.20 1.70 -3.85
CA GLY A 61 -14.23 3.15 -3.95
C GLY A 61 -13.98 3.85 -2.61
N TRP A 62 -13.33 3.15 -1.68
CA TRP A 62 -13.01 3.68 -0.36
C TRP A 62 -11.70 4.47 -0.38
N THR A 63 -11.64 5.54 0.41
CA THR A 63 -10.37 6.07 0.88
C THR A 63 -9.80 5.13 1.93
N VAL A 64 -8.64 4.54 1.65
CA VAL A 64 -7.93 3.61 2.53
C VAL A 64 -6.62 4.25 2.97
N GLY A 65 -6.42 4.32 4.28
CA GLY A 65 -5.18 4.77 4.90
C GLY A 65 -4.39 3.58 5.42
N ILE A 66 -3.08 3.58 5.20
CA ILE A 66 -2.17 2.53 5.68
C ILE A 66 -1.05 3.20 6.46
N THR A 67 -0.84 2.69 7.68
CA THR A 67 0.29 3.03 8.55
C THR A 67 1.12 1.78 8.83
N ALA A 68 2.22 1.93 9.59
CA ALA A 68 3.00 0.80 10.10
C ALA A 68 2.11 -0.23 10.85
N ASP A 69 1.14 0.23 11.63
CA ASP A 69 0.22 -0.62 12.39
C ASP A 69 -0.74 -1.41 11.51
N ASP A 70 -1.03 -0.92 10.31
CA ASP A 70 -1.92 -1.57 9.35
C ASP A 70 -1.18 -2.56 8.45
N ASN A 71 0.15 -2.51 8.41
CA ASN A 71 0.96 -3.26 7.45
C ASN A 71 1.49 -4.59 8.00
N ALA A 72 1.35 -5.65 7.21
CA ALA A 72 1.94 -6.97 7.45
C ALA A 72 3.05 -7.32 6.44
N CYS A 73 3.29 -6.49 5.42
CA CYS A 73 4.27 -6.77 4.38
C CYS A 73 5.68 -6.32 4.79
N LEU A 74 6.63 -7.26 4.86
CA LEU A 74 8.03 -6.99 5.19
C LEU A 74 8.70 -6.02 4.20
N ILE A 75 8.46 -6.19 2.90
CA ILE A 75 9.00 -5.27 1.87
C ILE A 75 8.50 -3.85 2.13
N ALA A 76 7.19 -3.69 2.35
CA ALA A 76 6.60 -2.39 2.62
C ALA A 76 7.16 -1.78 3.91
N ALA A 77 7.28 -2.57 4.96
CA ALA A 77 7.82 -2.11 6.23
C ALA A 77 9.24 -1.55 6.04
N TYR A 78 10.08 -2.25 5.27
CA TYR A 78 11.43 -1.78 4.94
C TYR A 78 11.42 -0.53 4.06
N THR A 79 10.71 -0.55 2.93
CA THR A 79 10.74 0.55 1.94
C THR A 79 10.15 1.85 2.46
N PHE A 80 9.17 1.78 3.37
CA PHE A 80 8.54 2.96 3.96
C PHE A 80 9.19 3.38 5.29
N GLY A 81 10.28 2.72 5.71
CA GLY A 81 10.99 3.06 6.95
C GLY A 81 10.21 2.73 8.22
N TRP A 82 9.32 1.75 8.17
CA TRP A 82 8.56 1.24 9.31
C TRP A 82 9.20 0.02 9.99
N SER A 83 10.27 -0.54 9.41
CA SER A 83 10.99 -1.66 9.99
C SER A 83 12.03 -1.22 11.03
N GLU A 84 12.41 -2.17 11.88
CA GLU A 84 13.57 -2.11 12.76
C GLU A 84 14.89 -1.90 11.98
N PRO A 85 16.02 -1.57 12.66
CA PRO A 85 17.30 -1.22 12.02
C PRO A 85 17.75 -2.19 10.91
N GLU A 86 18.39 -1.62 9.89
CA GLU A 86 18.75 -2.28 8.63
C GLU A 86 19.53 -3.60 8.82
N SER A 87 20.40 -3.68 9.84
CA SER A 87 21.22 -4.87 10.11
C SER A 87 20.41 -6.13 10.45
N GLU A 88 19.24 -5.98 11.08
CA GLU A 88 18.38 -7.11 11.44
C GLU A 88 17.33 -7.39 10.35
N THR A 89 16.84 -6.33 9.69
CA THR A 89 15.79 -6.44 8.68
C THR A 89 16.30 -7.01 7.35
N LYS A 90 17.57 -6.79 6.99
CA LYS A 90 18.12 -7.18 5.69
C LYS A 90 18.06 -8.69 5.43
N LYS A 91 18.42 -9.52 6.42
CA LYS A 91 18.37 -10.98 6.26
C LYS A 91 16.93 -11.46 6.08
N ALA A 92 16.01 -11.00 6.91
CA ALA A 92 14.59 -11.36 6.80
C ALA A 92 13.99 -10.95 5.45
N LEU A 93 14.40 -9.79 4.91
CA LEU A 93 14.01 -9.34 3.58
C LEU A 93 14.59 -10.23 2.47
N THR A 94 15.89 -10.54 2.52
CA THR A 94 16.56 -11.44 1.59
C THR A 94 15.89 -12.83 1.59
N ASP A 95 15.67 -13.40 2.77
CA ASP A 95 15.00 -14.69 2.94
C ASP A 95 13.58 -14.64 2.36
N PHE A 96 12.82 -13.58 2.62
CA PHE A 96 11.50 -13.37 2.05
C PHE A 96 11.53 -13.35 0.51
N MET A 97 12.46 -12.60 -0.08
CA MET A 97 12.61 -12.48 -1.54
C MET A 97 12.92 -13.84 -2.20
N ILE A 98 13.75 -14.66 -1.56
CA ILE A 98 14.09 -16.01 -2.05
C ILE A 98 12.91 -16.98 -1.89
N VAL A 99 12.28 -17.01 -0.71
CA VAL A 99 11.13 -17.91 -0.42
C VAL A 99 9.96 -17.61 -1.36
N MET A 100 9.67 -16.33 -1.58
CA MET A 100 8.60 -15.90 -2.49
C MET A 100 8.96 -16.01 -3.98
N LYS A 101 10.19 -16.47 -4.30
CA LYS A 101 10.71 -16.62 -5.67
C LYS A 101 10.79 -15.31 -6.45
N TYR A 102 11.00 -14.19 -5.75
CA TYR A 102 11.32 -12.90 -6.35
C TYR A 102 12.82 -12.77 -6.66
N ALA A 103 13.66 -13.49 -5.93
CA ALA A 103 15.10 -13.61 -6.17
C ALA A 103 15.52 -15.08 -6.30
N ALA A 104 16.55 -15.35 -7.12
CA ALA A 104 17.06 -16.69 -7.35
C ALA A 104 17.96 -17.20 -6.21
N ASN A 105 18.66 -16.29 -5.53
CA ASN A 105 19.61 -16.55 -4.44
C ASN A 105 19.92 -15.24 -3.68
N GLU A 106 20.73 -15.32 -2.63
CA GLU A 106 21.10 -14.16 -1.79
C GLU A 106 21.78 -13.03 -2.55
N ASN A 107 22.56 -13.32 -3.60
CA ASN A 107 23.22 -12.27 -4.39
C ASN A 107 22.25 -11.50 -5.29
N ALA A 108 21.08 -12.08 -5.59
CA ALA A 108 20.05 -11.49 -6.44
C ALA A 108 18.90 -10.85 -5.64
N ALA A 109 18.93 -10.97 -4.31
CA ALA A 109 17.91 -10.49 -3.38
C ALA A 109 18.33 -9.15 -2.76
#